data_AF-A0A6M8VV17-F1
#
_entry.id   AF-A0A6M8VV17-F1
#
_cell.length_a   1.000
_cell.length_b   1.000
_cell.length_c   1.000
_cell.angle_alpha   90.00
_cell.angle_beta   90.00
_cell.angle_gamma   90.00
#
_symmetry.space_group_name_H-M   'P 1'
#
loop_
_entity.id
_entity.type
_entity.pdbx_description
1 polymer ?
#
loop_
_entity_poly.entity_id
_entity_poly.type
_entity_poly.pdbx_seq_one_letter_code
_entity_poly.pdbx_strand_id
1 'polypeptide(L)'
;MQEMVFGNLETAYRIGSAGSAGVGRSDSLQYFHGSEVAYWPQATTHMAGILQAVPDLAETEIILESTSGGAEGLFYKMCMAAQNGEIPYQLIFVPWFWQPEYALALPEGVLELTAEEKDISTHYDLTPQQIYWRRMRIGELGGVWAFRREYPATVEEAFHADRPGALWTRAMLEKNRVQAAQIPPLSRIVIAIDPAVTSKEGSDETGIIVAGLGEDGHGYVLEDLSGRYSPRQWAQKTVAAFCRYKADRIVAEVNQGGDMVTAVLKTCDPHIPVKTVRASRGKYARAEPVAALDEAGQVHHAGVLGMLEDQMCAFLPGGSTAAGQSPDRVDARVWAISELMLGRKTDGPQLW
;
A
#
# COMPACT_ATOMS: atom_id res chain seq x y z
N MET A 1 5.58 -31.23 -28.89
CA MET A 1 4.37 -30.49 -29.28
C MET A 1 3.24 -31.51 -29.36
N GLN A 2 2.10 -31.25 -28.71
CA GLN A 2 0.91 -32.09 -28.78
C GLN A 2 -0.15 -31.35 -29.61
N GLU A 3 -0.86 -32.05 -30.50
CA GLU A 3 -1.87 -31.46 -31.39
C GLU A 3 -3.16 -32.28 -31.32
N MET A 4 -4.30 -31.57 -31.24
CA MET A 4 -5.64 -32.13 -31.36
C MET A 4 -6.32 -31.51 -32.58
N VAL A 5 -6.84 -32.33 -33.48
CA VAL A 5 -7.51 -31.89 -34.72
C VAL A 5 -8.97 -32.30 -34.69
N PHE A 6 -9.86 -31.35 -34.96
CA PHE A 6 -11.30 -31.58 -35.05
C PHE A 6 -11.71 -31.55 -36.52
N GLY A 7 -11.61 -32.69 -37.20
CA GLY A 7 -11.77 -32.79 -38.66
C GLY A 7 -13.11 -32.28 -39.21
N ASN A 8 -14.20 -32.38 -38.42
CA ASN A 8 -15.52 -31.88 -38.84
C ASN A 8 -15.66 -30.34 -38.76
N LEU A 9 -14.75 -29.68 -38.03
CA LEU A 9 -14.75 -28.22 -37.82
C LEU A 9 -13.56 -27.55 -38.52
N GLU A 10 -12.66 -28.33 -39.12
CA GLU A 10 -11.39 -27.86 -39.69
C GLU A 10 -10.53 -27.04 -38.72
N THR A 11 -10.71 -27.24 -37.40
CA THR A 11 -9.95 -26.55 -36.35
C THR A 11 -8.89 -27.45 -35.72
N ALA A 12 -7.77 -26.88 -35.30
CA ALA A 12 -6.72 -27.59 -34.56
C ALA A 12 -6.29 -26.81 -33.31
N TYR A 13 -5.94 -27.53 -32.25
CA TYR A 13 -5.38 -26.99 -31.01
C TYR A 13 -3.98 -27.57 -30.80
N ARG A 14 -2.99 -26.70 -30.56
CA ARG A 14 -1.58 -27.08 -30.41
C ARG A 14 -1.02 -26.61 -29.09
N ILE A 15 -0.25 -27.47 -28.43
CA ILE A 15 0.44 -27.16 -27.18
C ILE A 15 1.95 -27.17 -27.41
N GLY A 16 2.59 -26.03 -27.11
CA GLY A 16 4.04 -25.82 -27.14
C GLY A 16 4.56 -25.36 -25.77
N SER A 17 5.85 -25.58 -25.51
CA SER A 17 6.52 -25.06 -24.32
C SER A 17 7.32 -23.80 -24.69
N ALA A 18 7.18 -22.75 -23.89
CA ALA A 18 7.93 -21.50 -24.05
C ALA A 18 9.45 -21.65 -23.81
N GLY A 19 9.92 -22.81 -23.32
CA GLY A 19 11.35 -23.08 -23.14
C GLY A 19 12.12 -23.36 -24.44
N SER A 20 11.44 -23.65 -25.54
CA SER A 20 12.06 -23.92 -26.85
C SER A 20 11.97 -22.70 -27.78
N ALA A 21 13.12 -22.27 -28.34
CA ALA A 21 13.15 -21.21 -29.34
C ALA A 21 12.31 -21.61 -30.57
N GLY A 22 11.30 -20.80 -30.91
CA GLY A 22 10.54 -20.95 -32.18
C GLY A 22 9.05 -21.29 -32.08
N VAL A 23 8.46 -21.38 -30.89
CA VAL A 23 7.00 -21.48 -30.77
C VAL A 23 6.33 -20.21 -31.32
N GLY A 24 5.43 -20.35 -32.29
CA GLY A 24 4.62 -19.26 -32.85
C GLY A 24 5.20 -18.56 -34.09
N ARG A 25 6.19 -19.12 -34.80
CA ARG A 25 6.73 -18.51 -36.04
C ARG A 25 6.40 -19.24 -37.34
N SER A 26 5.90 -20.48 -37.28
CA SER A 26 5.74 -21.35 -38.45
C SER A 26 4.31 -21.45 -38.98
N ASP A 27 3.33 -20.91 -38.28
CA ASP A 27 1.91 -21.13 -38.56
C ASP A 27 1.11 -19.83 -38.44
N SER A 28 0.07 -19.67 -39.27
CA SER A 28 -0.97 -18.65 -39.08
C SER A 28 -1.93 -19.11 -37.99
N LEU A 29 -2.06 -18.33 -36.92
CA LEU A 29 -2.88 -18.65 -35.75
C LEU A 29 -4.08 -17.70 -35.67
N GLN A 30 -5.27 -18.20 -35.33
CA GLN A 30 -6.43 -17.36 -35.01
C GLN A 30 -6.44 -16.96 -33.53
N TYR A 31 -6.10 -17.90 -32.64
CA TYR A 31 -6.13 -17.71 -31.19
C TYR A 31 -4.80 -18.10 -30.58
N PHE A 32 -4.31 -17.29 -29.65
CA PHE A 32 -3.14 -17.60 -28.85
C PHE A 32 -3.43 -17.44 -27.37
N HIS A 33 -3.07 -18.45 -26.58
CA HIS A 33 -3.07 -18.37 -25.13
C HIS A 33 -1.66 -18.62 -24.59
N GLY A 34 -1.06 -17.59 -24.01
CA GLY A 34 0.19 -17.69 -23.27
C GLY A 34 -0.10 -17.79 -21.79
N SER A 35 0.29 -18.90 -21.16
CA SER A 35 0.21 -19.08 -19.71
C SER A 35 1.58 -18.89 -19.08
N GLU A 36 1.60 -18.34 -17.86
CA GLU A 36 2.79 -18.01 -17.06
C GLU A 36 3.80 -17.11 -17.80
N VAL A 37 3.29 -16.13 -18.56
CA VAL A 37 4.07 -15.27 -19.46
C VAL A 37 5.16 -14.48 -18.75
N ALA A 38 4.96 -14.12 -17.48
CA ALA A 38 5.95 -13.38 -16.69
C ALA A 38 7.26 -14.16 -16.49
N TYR A 39 7.23 -15.49 -16.61
CA TYR A 39 8.38 -16.37 -16.37
C TYR A 39 9.03 -16.90 -17.65
N TRP A 40 8.59 -16.43 -18.83
CA TRP A 40 9.18 -16.89 -20.09
C TRP A 40 10.61 -16.32 -20.28
N PRO A 41 11.64 -17.17 -20.44
CA PRO A 41 13.03 -16.72 -20.52
C PRO A 41 13.34 -15.84 -21.74
N GLN A 42 12.53 -15.94 -22.79
CA GLN A 42 12.67 -15.16 -24.03
C GLN A 42 11.35 -14.48 -24.42
N ALA A 43 10.61 -13.97 -23.43
CA ALA A 43 9.27 -13.40 -23.60
C ALA A 43 9.17 -12.42 -24.79
N THR A 44 10.11 -11.49 -24.92
CA THR A 44 10.17 -10.51 -26.03
C THR A 44 10.25 -11.19 -27.40
N THR A 45 11.09 -12.19 -27.55
CA THR A 45 11.30 -12.90 -28.82
C THR A 45 10.08 -13.73 -29.20
N HIS A 46 9.44 -14.37 -28.21
CA HIS A 46 8.19 -15.11 -28.41
C HIS A 46 7.05 -14.18 -28.80
N MET A 47 6.86 -13.09 -28.06
CA MET A 47 5.80 -12.13 -28.33
C MET A 47 5.91 -11.52 -29.72
N ALA A 48 7.11 -11.17 -30.15
CA ALA A 48 7.34 -10.67 -31.52
C ALA A 48 6.95 -11.70 -32.60
N GLY A 49 7.13 -12.99 -32.35
CA GLY A 49 6.66 -14.05 -33.26
C GLY A 49 5.14 -14.21 -33.23
N ILE A 50 4.55 -14.22 -32.04
CA ILE A 50 3.10 -14.36 -31.84
C ILE A 50 2.34 -13.22 -32.54
N LEU A 51 2.80 -11.98 -32.37
CA LEU A 51 2.22 -10.81 -33.03
C LEU A 51 2.34 -10.84 -34.57
N GLN A 52 3.26 -11.64 -35.12
CA GLN A 52 3.35 -11.86 -36.57
C GLN A 52 2.47 -13.03 -37.04
N ALA A 53 2.22 -14.02 -36.16
CA ALA A 53 1.46 -15.22 -36.48
C ALA A 53 -0.05 -15.03 -36.33
N VAL A 54 -0.50 -14.19 -35.38
CA VAL A 54 -1.90 -13.84 -35.17
C VAL A 54 -2.19 -12.54 -35.93
N PRO A 55 -3.02 -12.57 -36.98
CA PRO A 55 -3.32 -11.37 -37.76
C PRO A 55 -4.27 -10.44 -36.99
N ASP A 56 -4.15 -9.13 -37.20
CA ASP A 56 -5.06 -8.13 -36.63
C ASP A 56 -6.37 -8.08 -37.44
N LEU A 57 -7.21 -9.10 -37.25
CA LEU A 57 -8.49 -9.29 -37.93
C LEU A 57 -9.59 -9.61 -36.92
N ALA A 58 -10.85 -9.40 -37.33
CA ALA A 58 -11.99 -9.88 -36.56
C ALA A 58 -11.86 -11.39 -36.29
N GLU A 59 -12.35 -11.84 -35.12
CA GLU A 59 -12.31 -13.24 -34.69
C GLU A 59 -10.90 -13.81 -34.47
N THR A 60 -9.96 -12.93 -34.08
CA THR A 60 -8.65 -13.31 -33.56
C THR A 60 -8.45 -12.78 -32.15
N GLU A 61 -7.67 -13.49 -31.33
CA GLU A 61 -7.42 -13.08 -29.95
C GLU A 61 -6.06 -13.57 -29.43
N ILE A 62 -5.41 -12.73 -28.61
CA ILE A 62 -4.21 -13.07 -27.86
C ILE A 62 -4.54 -12.88 -26.37
N ILE A 63 -4.52 -13.98 -25.63
CA ILE A 63 -4.68 -13.99 -24.17
C ILE A 63 -3.32 -14.26 -23.55
N LEU A 64 -2.89 -13.35 -22.68
CA LEU A 64 -1.66 -13.50 -21.89
C LEU A 64 -2.06 -13.57 -20.42
N GLU A 65 -1.84 -14.73 -19.81
CA GLU A 65 -2.18 -15.07 -18.44
C GLU A 65 -0.89 -15.34 -17.66
N SER A 66 -0.78 -14.80 -16.45
CA SER A 66 0.37 -15.05 -15.59
C SER A 66 0.10 -14.58 -14.17
N THR A 67 0.70 -15.26 -13.20
CA THR A 67 1.04 -14.62 -11.93
C THR A 67 2.21 -13.63 -12.15
N SER A 68 2.39 -12.70 -11.20
CA SER A 68 3.40 -11.65 -11.35
C SER A 68 4.82 -12.14 -11.11
N GLY A 69 5.72 -11.84 -12.04
CA GLY A 69 7.17 -12.02 -11.87
C GLY A 69 7.89 -10.84 -11.20
N GLY A 70 7.15 -9.83 -10.73
CA GLY A 70 7.69 -8.56 -10.22
C GLY A 70 7.66 -7.42 -11.25
N ALA A 71 8.09 -6.23 -10.83
CA ALA A 71 7.99 -4.97 -11.59
C ALA A 71 8.98 -4.83 -12.77
N GLU A 72 9.23 -5.93 -13.48
CA GLU A 72 10.17 -5.99 -14.59
C GLU A 72 9.73 -6.98 -15.69
N GLY A 73 10.53 -7.06 -16.76
CA GLY A 73 10.23 -7.95 -17.87
C GLY A 73 9.13 -7.43 -18.81
N LEU A 74 8.80 -8.24 -19.83
CA LEU A 74 7.81 -7.87 -20.84
C LEU A 74 6.39 -7.82 -20.27
N PHE A 75 6.01 -8.82 -19.47
CA PHE A 75 4.64 -8.96 -18.99
C PHE A 75 4.21 -7.76 -18.14
N TYR A 76 5.07 -7.32 -17.19
CA TYR A 76 4.84 -6.10 -16.42
C TYR A 76 4.65 -4.87 -17.33
N LYS A 77 5.55 -4.66 -18.30
CA LYS A 77 5.49 -3.51 -19.22
C LYS A 77 4.19 -3.51 -20.03
N MET A 78 3.76 -4.68 -20.50
CA MET A 78 2.49 -4.81 -21.24
C MET A 78 1.29 -4.53 -20.33
N CYS A 79 1.28 -5.04 -19.10
CA CYS A 79 0.20 -4.76 -18.16
C CYS A 79 0.08 -3.26 -17.87
N MET A 80 1.20 -2.56 -17.62
CA MET A 80 1.20 -1.11 -17.37
C MET A 80 0.75 -0.33 -18.61
N ALA A 81 1.25 -0.67 -19.79
CA ALA A 81 0.85 -0.02 -21.04
C ALA A 81 -0.65 -0.24 -21.33
N ALA A 82 -1.17 -1.45 -21.09
CA ALA A 82 -2.59 -1.77 -21.25
C ALA A 82 -3.46 -0.98 -20.25
N GLN A 83 -3.05 -0.92 -18.98
CA GLN A 83 -3.73 -0.16 -17.94
C GLN A 83 -3.80 1.35 -18.27
N ASN A 84 -2.76 1.89 -18.89
CA ASN A 84 -2.69 3.28 -19.33
C ASN A 84 -3.38 3.54 -20.68
N GLY A 85 -3.89 2.50 -21.37
CA GLY A 85 -4.48 2.62 -22.70
C GLY A 85 -3.48 2.95 -23.82
N GLU A 86 -2.19 2.69 -23.58
CA GLU A 86 -1.10 2.92 -24.55
C GLU A 86 -1.06 1.84 -25.64
N ILE A 87 -1.58 0.64 -25.34
CA ILE A 87 -1.68 -0.50 -26.26
C ILE A 87 -3.12 -1.05 -26.24
N PRO A 88 -3.58 -1.74 -27.31
CA PRO A 88 -4.97 -2.19 -27.44
C PRO A 88 -5.34 -3.39 -26.56
N TYR A 89 -4.45 -3.82 -25.65
CA TYR A 89 -4.72 -4.92 -24.73
C TYR A 89 -5.64 -4.44 -23.60
N GLN A 90 -6.57 -5.29 -23.20
CA GLN A 90 -7.36 -5.09 -21.99
C GLN A 90 -6.68 -5.81 -20.82
N LEU A 91 -6.32 -5.07 -19.78
CA LEU A 91 -5.83 -5.66 -18.53
C LEU A 91 -7.03 -6.18 -17.71
N ILE A 92 -7.03 -7.48 -17.41
CA ILE A 92 -7.96 -8.12 -16.47
C ILE A 92 -7.15 -8.57 -15.26
N PHE A 93 -7.47 -8.01 -14.09
CA PHE A 93 -6.86 -8.41 -12.83
C PHE A 93 -7.87 -9.23 -12.01
N VAL A 94 -7.45 -10.39 -11.53
CA VAL A 94 -8.27 -11.30 -10.73
C VAL A 94 -7.77 -11.30 -9.29
N PRO A 95 -8.41 -10.56 -8.37
CA PRO A 95 -8.01 -10.53 -6.97
C PRO A 95 -8.36 -11.85 -6.26
N TRP A 96 -7.64 -12.16 -5.19
CA TRP A 96 -7.87 -13.38 -4.40
C TRP A 96 -9.33 -13.49 -3.92
N PHE A 97 -9.90 -12.40 -3.41
CA PHE A 97 -11.23 -12.43 -2.76
C PHE A 97 -12.41 -12.68 -3.72
N TRP A 98 -12.17 -12.79 -5.02
CA TRP A 98 -13.18 -13.31 -5.96
C TRP A 98 -13.39 -14.82 -5.83
N GLN A 99 -12.42 -15.53 -5.27
CA GLN A 99 -12.50 -16.98 -5.09
C GLN A 99 -13.25 -17.31 -3.79
N PRO A 100 -14.39 -18.02 -3.86
CA PRO A 100 -15.20 -18.33 -2.68
C PRO A 100 -14.49 -19.26 -1.68
N GLU A 101 -13.49 -20.00 -2.16
CA GLU A 101 -12.65 -20.91 -1.36
C GLU A 101 -11.64 -20.19 -0.45
N TYR A 102 -11.36 -18.91 -0.69
CA TYR A 102 -10.46 -18.12 0.17
C TYR A 102 -11.20 -17.54 1.38
N ALA A 103 -11.89 -18.44 2.09
CA ALA A 103 -12.68 -18.16 3.28
C ALA A 103 -12.51 -19.31 4.28
N LEU A 104 -12.44 -19.00 5.58
CA LEU A 104 -12.38 -20.00 6.65
C LEU A 104 -13.60 -19.87 7.56
N ALA A 105 -14.03 -21.00 8.12
CA ALA A 105 -14.98 -20.98 9.22
C ALA A 105 -14.40 -20.19 10.39
N LEU A 106 -15.23 -19.33 10.99
CA LEU A 106 -14.82 -18.52 12.12
C LEU A 106 -14.66 -19.39 13.37
N PRO A 107 -13.69 -19.08 14.26
CA PRO A 107 -13.61 -19.71 15.57
C PRO A 107 -14.84 -19.32 16.42
N GLU A 108 -15.10 -20.06 17.50
CA GLU A 108 -16.17 -19.72 18.43
C GLU A 108 -15.95 -18.30 19.02
N GLY A 109 -16.91 -17.40 18.80
CA GLY A 109 -16.86 -16.01 19.26
C GLY A 109 -16.98 -14.97 18.12
N VAL A 110 -16.83 -13.70 18.47
CA VAL A 110 -16.80 -12.60 17.51
C VAL A 110 -15.35 -12.37 17.06
N LEU A 111 -15.12 -12.31 15.75
CA LEU A 111 -13.84 -11.93 15.21
C LEU A 111 -13.63 -10.43 15.41
N GLU A 112 -12.81 -10.06 16.39
CA GLU A 112 -12.38 -8.68 16.56
C GLU A 112 -11.44 -8.28 15.41
N LEU A 113 -11.90 -7.34 14.59
CA LEU A 113 -11.13 -6.77 13.48
C LEU A 113 -10.28 -5.61 13.96
N THR A 114 -9.02 -5.60 13.52
CA THR A 114 -8.14 -4.43 13.60
C THR A 114 -8.67 -3.27 12.75
N ALA A 115 -8.11 -2.06 12.91
CA ALA A 115 -8.49 -0.92 12.07
C ALA A 115 -8.21 -1.18 10.58
N GLU A 116 -7.05 -1.75 10.26
CA GLU A 116 -6.67 -2.14 8.90
C GLU A 116 -7.65 -3.17 8.31
N GLU A 117 -8.04 -4.18 9.09
CA GLU A 117 -8.97 -5.20 8.61
C GLU A 117 -10.39 -4.66 8.38
N LYS A 118 -10.81 -3.64 9.16
CA LYS A 118 -12.09 -2.96 8.91
C LYS A 118 -12.03 -2.13 7.63
N ASP A 119 -10.93 -1.43 7.41
CA ASP A 119 -10.73 -0.62 6.20
C ASP A 119 -10.72 -1.51 4.96
N ILE A 120 -9.94 -2.60 4.95
CA ILE A 120 -9.85 -3.51 3.80
C ILE A 120 -11.16 -4.28 3.56
N SER A 121 -11.86 -4.67 4.64
CA SER A 121 -13.18 -5.30 4.54
C SER A 121 -14.20 -4.36 3.92
N THR A 122 -14.20 -3.08 4.33
CA THR A 122 -15.10 -2.07 3.75
C THR A 122 -14.73 -1.77 2.30
N HIS A 123 -13.43 -1.71 1.99
CA HIS A 123 -12.96 -1.31 0.66
C HIS A 123 -13.23 -2.36 -0.42
N TYR A 124 -13.06 -3.64 -0.11
CA TYR A 124 -13.26 -4.75 -1.04
C TYR A 124 -14.52 -5.58 -0.76
N ASP A 125 -15.39 -5.13 0.14
CA ASP A 125 -16.61 -5.83 0.58
C ASP A 125 -16.34 -7.27 1.07
N LEU A 126 -15.32 -7.43 1.93
CA LEU A 126 -14.87 -8.75 2.39
C LEU A 126 -15.72 -9.24 3.56
N THR A 127 -16.09 -10.52 3.49
CA THR A 127 -16.75 -11.22 4.59
C THR A 127 -15.81 -11.44 5.78
N PRO A 128 -16.33 -11.59 7.01
CA PRO A 128 -15.51 -11.96 8.17
C PRO A 128 -14.70 -13.25 7.97
N GLN A 129 -15.25 -14.21 7.22
CA GLN A 129 -14.61 -15.49 6.88
C GLN A 129 -13.39 -15.29 5.97
N GLN A 130 -13.47 -14.38 4.99
CA GLN A 130 -12.36 -14.01 4.12
C GLN A 130 -11.27 -13.25 4.89
N ILE A 131 -11.67 -12.35 5.79
CA ILE A 131 -10.71 -11.66 6.67
C ILE A 131 -9.98 -12.65 7.57
N TYR A 132 -10.72 -13.61 8.14
CA TYR A 132 -10.11 -14.66 8.95
C TYR A 132 -9.15 -15.54 8.15
N TRP A 133 -9.54 -15.96 6.93
CA TRP A 133 -8.66 -16.69 6.01
C TRP A 133 -7.38 -15.90 5.71
N ARG A 134 -7.51 -14.61 5.37
CA ARG A 134 -6.37 -13.72 5.12
C ARG A 134 -5.44 -13.65 6.32
N ARG A 135 -5.99 -13.47 7.53
CA ARG A 135 -5.21 -13.40 8.77
C ARG A 135 -4.40 -14.68 8.99
N MET A 136 -4.99 -15.85 8.76
CA MET A 136 -4.30 -17.14 8.89
C MET A 136 -3.20 -17.27 7.82
N ARG A 137 -3.52 -17.01 6.54
CA ARG A 137 -2.53 -17.08 5.45
C ARG A 137 -1.36 -16.14 5.66
N ILE A 138 -1.58 -14.92 6.14
CA ILE A 138 -0.51 -13.98 6.50
C ILE A 138 0.43 -14.60 7.53
N GLY A 139 -0.10 -15.27 8.55
CA GLY A 139 0.70 -15.96 9.56
C GLY A 139 1.54 -17.10 8.98
N GLU A 140 0.96 -17.92 8.11
CA GLU A 140 1.66 -19.07 7.51
C GLU A 140 2.69 -18.68 6.45
N LEU A 141 2.44 -17.60 5.71
CA LEU A 141 3.39 -17.04 4.74
C LEU A 141 4.47 -16.18 5.41
N GLY A 142 4.38 -15.97 6.72
CA GLY A 142 5.37 -15.22 7.49
C GLY A 142 5.26 -13.70 7.37
N GLY A 143 4.14 -13.18 6.87
CA GLY A 143 3.87 -11.74 6.81
C GLY A 143 2.93 -11.32 5.69
N VAL A 144 2.42 -10.08 5.78
CA VAL A 144 1.49 -9.52 4.79
C VAL A 144 2.12 -9.41 3.41
N TRP A 145 3.44 -9.26 3.33
CA TRP A 145 4.15 -9.08 2.07
C TRP A 145 4.20 -10.35 1.25
N ALA A 146 4.54 -11.47 1.90
CA ALA A 146 4.44 -12.77 1.28
C ALA A 146 2.99 -13.06 0.89
N PHE A 147 2.02 -12.73 1.74
CA PHE A 147 0.61 -12.83 1.38
C PHE A 147 0.24 -12.04 0.11
N ARG A 148 0.61 -10.76 0.02
CA ARG A 148 0.30 -9.90 -1.12
C ARG A 148 0.93 -10.39 -2.43
N ARG A 149 2.09 -11.06 -2.34
CA ARG A 149 2.72 -11.68 -3.52
C ARG A 149 1.89 -12.82 -4.07
N GLU A 150 1.50 -13.73 -3.19
CA GLU A 150 0.80 -14.97 -3.58
C GLU A 150 -0.70 -14.72 -3.81
N TYR A 151 -1.28 -13.74 -3.10
CA TYR A 151 -2.70 -13.40 -3.06
C TYR A 151 -2.92 -11.88 -3.15
N PRO A 152 -2.56 -11.23 -4.26
CA PRO A 152 -2.70 -9.79 -4.42
C PRO A 152 -4.17 -9.38 -4.48
N ALA A 153 -4.49 -8.22 -3.88
CA ALA A 153 -5.78 -7.56 -3.98
C ALA A 153 -5.82 -6.51 -5.10
N THR A 154 -4.66 -6.05 -5.58
CA THR A 154 -4.54 -5.09 -6.69
C THR A 154 -3.36 -5.41 -7.61
N VAL A 155 -3.34 -4.78 -8.78
CA VAL A 155 -2.23 -4.86 -9.75
C VAL A 155 -0.91 -4.40 -9.12
N GLU A 156 -0.96 -3.34 -8.31
CA GLU A 156 0.22 -2.81 -7.61
C GLU A 156 0.79 -3.79 -6.60
N GLU A 157 -0.08 -4.46 -5.83
CA GLU A 157 0.35 -5.52 -4.91
C GLU A 157 1.01 -6.67 -5.66
N ALA A 158 0.42 -7.09 -6.79
CA ALA A 158 0.94 -8.19 -7.59
C ALA A 158 2.37 -7.92 -8.09
N PHE A 159 2.64 -6.72 -8.60
CA PHE A 159 3.95 -6.41 -9.20
C PHE A 159 5.03 -6.00 -8.19
N HIS A 160 4.72 -5.83 -6.91
CA HIS A 160 5.69 -5.36 -5.90
C HIS A 160 6.48 -4.12 -6.33
N ALA A 161 5.89 -3.28 -7.16
CA ALA A 161 6.60 -2.14 -7.71
C ALA A 161 6.75 -1.07 -6.63
N ASP A 162 7.88 -1.09 -5.91
CA ASP A 162 8.43 0.14 -5.33
C ASP A 162 8.54 1.13 -6.48
N ARG A 163 7.77 2.23 -6.43
CA ARG A 163 7.71 3.15 -7.57
C ARG A 163 9.04 3.89 -7.68
N PRO A 164 9.72 3.88 -8.84
CA PRO A 164 10.95 4.63 -9.03
C PRO A 164 10.74 6.11 -8.64
N GLY A 165 11.52 6.58 -7.68
CA GLY A 165 11.42 7.96 -7.15
C GLY A 165 10.59 8.12 -5.88
N ALA A 166 9.99 7.07 -5.33
CA ALA A 166 9.38 7.15 -4.00
C ALA A 166 10.43 7.37 -2.91
N LEU A 167 10.08 8.15 -1.87
CA LEU A 167 10.99 8.42 -0.75
C LEU A 167 11.26 7.20 0.13
N TRP A 168 10.33 6.25 0.18
CA TRP A 168 10.45 5.03 0.96
C TRP A 168 10.33 3.80 0.07
N THR A 169 11.14 2.79 0.34
CA THR A 169 11.07 1.47 -0.31
C THR A 169 10.60 0.43 0.69
N ARG A 170 9.97 -0.64 0.21
CA ARG A 170 9.55 -1.75 1.10
C ARG A 170 10.72 -2.38 1.82
N ALA A 171 11.83 -2.58 1.11
CA ALA A 171 13.02 -3.19 1.68
C ALA A 171 13.54 -2.40 2.89
N MET A 172 13.49 -1.06 2.82
CA MET A 172 13.90 -0.20 3.93
C MET A 172 12.94 -0.31 5.13
N LEU A 173 11.63 -0.27 4.89
CA LEU A 173 10.63 -0.37 5.96
C LEU A 173 10.68 -1.74 6.65
N GLU A 174 10.88 -2.82 5.89
CA GLU A 174 11.00 -4.16 6.43
C GLU A 174 12.28 -4.32 7.26
N LYS A 175 13.41 -3.78 6.79
CA LYS A 175 14.68 -3.79 7.52
C LYS A 175 14.57 -3.09 8.88
N ASN A 176 13.79 -2.02 8.96
CA ASN A 176 13.62 -1.24 10.19
C ASN A 176 12.45 -1.71 11.06
N ARG A 177 11.74 -2.76 10.67
CA ARG A 177 10.55 -3.24 11.39
C ARG A 177 10.94 -3.86 12.74
N VAL A 178 10.15 -3.55 13.77
CA VAL A 178 10.32 -4.12 15.10
C VAL A 178 9.01 -4.68 15.62
N GLN A 179 9.08 -5.73 16.42
CA GLN A 179 7.95 -6.23 17.19
C GLN A 179 7.71 -5.33 18.40
N ALA A 180 6.46 -5.29 18.89
CA ALA A 180 6.11 -4.48 20.06
C ALA A 180 6.99 -4.77 21.30
N ALA A 181 7.41 -6.02 21.49
CA ALA A 181 8.29 -6.43 22.59
C ALA A 181 9.74 -5.92 22.47
N GLN A 182 10.16 -5.47 21.28
CA GLN A 182 11.50 -4.94 21.02
C GLN A 182 11.57 -3.42 21.16
N ILE A 183 10.43 -2.74 21.36
CA ILE A 183 10.37 -1.30 21.51
C ILE A 183 10.88 -0.94 22.93
N PRO A 184 11.90 -0.09 23.05
CA PRO A 184 12.40 0.35 24.35
C PRO A 184 11.38 1.24 25.06
N PRO A 185 11.59 1.55 26.36
CA PRO A 185 10.81 2.58 27.04
C PRO A 185 10.77 3.87 26.21
N LEU A 186 9.58 4.44 26.08
CA LEU A 186 9.35 5.64 25.29
C LEU A 186 9.44 6.86 26.20
N SER A 187 10.39 7.74 25.89
CA SER A 187 10.60 9.02 26.59
C SER A 187 9.52 10.05 26.29
N ARG A 188 8.85 9.91 25.14
CA ARG A 188 7.80 10.82 24.67
C ARG A 188 6.91 10.12 23.66
N ILE A 189 5.60 10.38 23.70
CA ILE A 189 4.61 9.89 22.73
C ILE A 189 3.79 11.07 22.20
N VAL A 190 3.59 11.12 20.89
CA VAL A 190 2.72 12.10 20.24
C VAL A 190 1.72 11.40 19.34
N ILE A 191 0.59 12.06 19.12
CA ILE A 191 -0.40 11.63 18.12
C ILE A 191 -0.50 12.75 17.10
N ALA A 192 -0.17 12.47 15.85
CA ALA A 192 -0.33 13.42 14.77
C ALA A 192 -1.65 13.18 14.03
N ILE A 193 -2.31 14.27 13.67
CA ILE A 193 -3.54 14.25 12.87
C ILE A 193 -3.44 15.21 11.69
N ASP A 194 -3.78 14.69 10.50
CA ASP A 194 -4.01 15.46 9.27
C ASP A 194 -5.48 15.30 8.86
N PRO A 195 -6.37 16.22 9.28
CA PRO A 195 -7.80 16.07 9.09
C PRO A 195 -8.25 16.50 7.70
N ALA A 196 -9.18 15.73 7.14
CA ALA A 196 -9.94 16.12 5.95
C ALA A 196 -10.74 17.42 6.23
N VAL A 197 -10.59 18.42 5.36
CA VAL A 197 -11.23 19.74 5.53
C VAL A 197 -12.66 19.77 4.95
N THR A 198 -13.07 18.77 4.17
CA THR A 198 -14.38 18.75 3.51
C THR A 198 -15.42 17.91 4.28
N SER A 199 -16.63 18.45 4.42
CA SER A 199 -17.74 17.86 5.20
C SER A 199 -18.81 17.16 4.35
N LYS A 200 -18.49 16.77 3.10
CA LYS A 200 -19.46 16.10 2.21
C LYS A 200 -19.55 14.59 2.51
N GLU A 201 -20.71 14.00 2.23
CA GLU A 201 -20.86 12.53 2.21
C GLU A 201 -19.81 11.94 1.25
N GLY A 202 -18.91 11.12 1.79
CA GLY A 202 -17.67 10.70 1.11
C GLY A 202 -16.40 11.38 1.62
N SER A 203 -16.34 11.72 2.92
CA SER A 203 -15.17 12.32 3.59
C SER A 203 -13.84 11.81 3.04
N ASP A 204 -12.95 12.74 2.72
CA ASP A 204 -11.55 12.45 2.45
C ASP A 204 -10.93 11.72 3.66
N GLU A 205 -9.85 10.98 3.42
CA GLU A 205 -9.17 10.23 4.48
C GLU A 205 -8.60 11.20 5.52
N THR A 206 -8.68 10.82 6.80
CA THR A 206 -8.04 11.54 7.90
C THR A 206 -6.86 10.72 8.39
N GLY A 207 -5.66 11.28 8.27
CA GLY A 207 -4.44 10.68 8.79
C GLY A 207 -4.38 10.79 10.31
N ILE A 208 -4.21 9.68 11.03
CA ILE A 208 -4.04 9.65 12.49
C ILE A 208 -2.92 8.66 12.83
N ILE A 209 -1.77 9.16 13.26
CA ILE A 209 -0.58 8.34 13.56
C ILE A 209 -0.17 8.50 15.01
N VAL A 210 0.02 7.38 15.70
CA VAL A 210 0.63 7.34 17.03
C VAL A 210 2.11 7.03 16.89
N ALA A 211 2.98 7.88 17.43
CA ALA A 211 4.43 7.66 17.41
C ALA A 211 5.09 8.03 18.75
N GLY A 212 6.19 7.36 19.06
CA GLY A 212 7.00 7.63 20.25
C GLY A 212 8.49 7.83 19.94
N LEU A 213 9.20 8.47 20.86
CA LEU A 213 10.65 8.60 20.88
C LEU A 213 11.20 7.67 21.97
N GLY A 214 11.97 6.66 21.57
CA GLY A 214 12.63 5.77 22.51
C GLY A 214 13.73 6.47 23.30
N GLU A 215 14.08 5.92 24.47
CA GLU A 215 15.25 6.38 25.25
C GLU A 215 16.59 6.19 24.51
N ASP A 216 16.60 5.36 23.48
CA ASP A 216 17.69 5.18 22.52
C ASP A 216 17.83 6.31 21.50
N GLY A 217 16.88 7.26 21.48
CA GLY A 217 16.84 8.37 20.54
C GLY A 217 16.22 8.03 19.17
N HIS A 218 15.62 6.84 19.03
CA HIS A 218 14.97 6.41 17.78
C HIS A 218 13.46 6.70 17.81
N GLY A 219 12.88 6.91 16.62
CA GLY A 219 11.44 7.10 16.44
C GLY A 219 10.72 5.77 16.23
N TYR A 220 9.55 5.60 16.84
CA TYR A 220 8.74 4.39 16.73
C TYR A 220 7.32 4.76 16.32
N VAL A 221 6.88 4.32 15.14
CA VAL A 221 5.48 4.44 14.70
C VAL A 221 4.72 3.25 15.29
N LEU A 222 3.84 3.54 16.24
CA LEU A 222 3.21 2.53 17.11
C LEU A 222 1.90 2.01 16.52
N GLU A 223 1.14 2.88 15.87
CA GLU A 223 -0.19 2.54 15.35
C GLU A 223 -0.63 3.55 14.30
N ASP A 224 -1.30 3.03 13.27
CA ASP A 224 -2.03 3.80 12.27
C ASP A 224 -3.53 3.66 12.54
N LEU A 225 -4.17 4.77 12.92
CA LEU A 225 -5.60 4.89 13.20
C LEU A 225 -6.35 5.65 12.11
N SER A 226 -5.68 5.93 11.00
CA SER A 226 -6.23 6.71 9.89
C SER A 226 -7.44 6.02 9.27
N GLY A 227 -8.23 6.78 8.52
CA GLY A 227 -9.42 6.28 7.84
C GLY A 227 -10.40 7.40 7.52
N ARG A 228 -11.58 7.03 7.01
CA ARG A 228 -12.64 7.99 6.65
C ARG A 228 -13.57 8.22 7.84
N TYR A 229 -13.54 9.43 8.39
CA TYR A 229 -14.26 9.75 9.62
C TYR A 229 -14.91 11.13 9.55
N SER A 230 -16.09 11.27 10.14
CA SER A 230 -16.64 12.60 10.46
C SER A 230 -15.76 13.33 11.50
N PRO A 231 -15.86 14.68 11.60
CA PRO A 231 -15.13 15.48 12.58
C PRO A 231 -15.16 14.94 14.02
N ARG A 232 -16.35 14.52 14.46
CA ARG A 232 -16.53 13.97 15.80
C ARG A 232 -15.86 12.60 15.96
N GLN A 233 -15.91 11.75 14.93
CA GLN A 233 -15.36 10.39 14.99
C GLN A 233 -13.84 10.39 15.03
N TRP A 234 -13.16 11.18 14.18
CA TRP A 234 -11.71 11.26 14.26
C TRP A 234 -11.27 11.87 15.59
N ALA A 235 -11.98 12.88 16.11
CA ALA A 235 -11.61 13.50 17.39
C ALA A 235 -11.75 12.53 18.57
N GLN A 236 -12.83 11.75 18.62
CA GLN A 236 -13.00 10.70 19.61
C GLN A 236 -11.91 9.63 19.51
N LYS A 237 -11.54 9.21 18.30
CA LYS A 237 -10.45 8.24 18.08
C LYS A 237 -9.10 8.79 18.55
N THR A 238 -8.77 10.02 18.19
CA THR A 238 -7.53 10.68 18.59
C THR A 238 -7.43 10.83 20.11
N VAL A 239 -8.51 11.27 20.78
CA VAL A 239 -8.54 11.42 22.25
C VAL A 239 -8.50 10.07 22.95
N ALA A 240 -9.22 9.06 22.44
CA ALA A 240 -9.14 7.71 22.99
C ALA A 240 -7.72 7.14 22.89
N ALA A 241 -7.04 7.34 21.76
CA ALA A 241 -5.65 6.96 21.58
C ALA A 241 -4.73 7.76 22.51
N PHE A 242 -4.97 9.06 22.70
CA PHE A 242 -4.21 9.91 23.63
C PHE A 242 -4.25 9.37 25.05
N CYS A 243 -5.44 9.00 25.54
CA CYS A 243 -5.60 8.38 26.85
C CYS A 243 -4.97 6.97 26.92
N ARG A 244 -5.18 6.14 25.90
CA ARG A 244 -4.66 4.76 25.84
C ARG A 244 -3.14 4.71 25.90
N TYR A 245 -2.47 5.55 25.11
CA TYR A 245 -1.01 5.61 25.04
C TYR A 245 -0.39 6.55 26.06
N LYS A 246 -1.19 7.28 26.85
CA LYS A 246 -0.72 8.35 27.75
C LYS A 246 0.18 9.34 27.02
N ALA A 247 -0.26 9.76 25.82
CA ALA A 247 0.53 10.62 24.96
C ALA A 247 0.76 12.01 25.58
N ASP A 248 1.86 12.66 25.20
CA ASP A 248 2.24 13.97 25.73
C ASP A 248 1.54 15.12 25.02
N ARG A 249 1.19 14.95 23.74
CA ARG A 249 0.43 15.93 22.94
C ARG A 249 -0.14 15.37 21.66
N ILE A 250 -1.13 16.09 21.14
CA ILE A 250 -1.64 15.94 19.78
C ILE A 250 -0.99 17.02 18.89
N VAL A 251 -0.46 16.61 17.74
CA VAL A 251 0.07 17.50 16.70
C VAL A 251 -0.95 17.58 15.58
N ALA A 252 -1.50 18.75 15.32
CA ALA A 252 -2.58 18.92 14.35
C ALA A 252 -2.13 19.85 13.21
N GLU A 253 -2.19 19.38 11.96
CA GLU A 253 -2.02 20.27 10.81
C GLU A 253 -3.22 21.23 10.72
N VAL A 254 -2.94 22.53 10.59
CA VAL A 254 -3.97 23.55 10.39
C VAL A 254 -3.80 24.24 9.05
N ASN A 255 -4.73 23.96 8.14
CA ASN A 255 -4.89 24.74 6.90
C ASN A 255 -5.75 25.98 7.17
N GLN A 256 -5.87 26.91 6.21
CA GLN A 256 -6.56 28.19 6.41
C GLN A 256 -7.97 27.97 7.00
N GLY A 257 -8.18 28.42 8.24
CA GLY A 257 -9.34 28.06 9.09
C GLY A 257 -9.01 27.40 10.45
N GLY A 258 -7.73 27.39 10.85
CA GLY A 258 -7.10 26.61 11.92
C GLY A 258 -7.67 26.58 13.36
N ASP A 259 -8.82 27.17 13.64
CA ASP A 259 -9.48 27.04 14.94
C ASP A 259 -10.39 25.80 15.03
N MET A 260 -10.83 25.24 13.90
CA MET A 260 -11.83 24.15 13.91
C MET A 260 -11.28 22.84 14.49
N VAL A 261 -10.07 22.41 14.10
CA VAL A 261 -9.51 21.12 14.55
C VAL A 261 -9.31 21.10 16.07
N THR A 262 -8.67 22.16 16.59
CA THR A 262 -8.46 22.34 18.03
C THR A 262 -9.78 22.43 18.78
N ALA A 263 -10.77 23.16 18.24
CA ALA A 263 -12.10 23.27 18.86
C ALA A 263 -12.78 21.91 18.95
N VAL A 264 -12.79 21.12 17.87
CA VAL A 264 -13.42 19.78 17.84
C VAL A 264 -12.74 18.83 18.82
N LEU A 265 -11.40 18.81 18.86
CA LEU A 265 -10.65 18.03 19.85
C LEU A 265 -11.03 18.44 21.29
N LYS A 266 -11.08 19.75 21.56
CA LYS A 266 -11.44 20.29 22.88
C LYS A 266 -12.90 20.05 23.28
N THR A 267 -13.79 19.74 22.33
CA THR A 267 -15.15 19.28 22.68
C THR A 267 -15.16 17.89 23.30
N CYS A 268 -14.16 17.06 22.99
CA CYS A 268 -14.02 15.73 23.56
C CYS A 268 -13.30 15.79 24.91
N ASP A 269 -12.22 16.57 25.01
CA ASP A 269 -11.51 16.83 26.26
C ASP A 269 -10.88 18.24 26.23
N PRO A 270 -11.33 19.18 27.09
CA PRO A 270 -10.80 20.55 27.12
C PRO A 270 -9.32 20.68 27.53
N HIS A 271 -8.77 19.66 28.20
CA HIS A 271 -7.44 19.71 28.81
C HIS A 271 -6.34 19.09 27.94
N ILE A 272 -6.68 18.49 26.80
CA ILE A 272 -5.67 17.87 25.93
C ILE A 272 -4.69 18.91 25.37
N PRO A 273 -3.38 18.68 25.48
CA PRO A 273 -2.37 19.54 24.89
C PRO A 273 -2.33 19.34 23.36
N VAL A 274 -2.83 20.34 22.62
CA VAL A 274 -2.79 20.37 21.15
C VAL A 274 -1.74 21.38 20.68
N LYS A 275 -0.81 20.92 19.84
CA LYS A 275 0.13 21.77 19.10
C LYS A 275 -0.30 21.84 17.65
N THR A 276 -0.67 23.03 17.19
CA THR A 276 -1.00 23.25 15.78
C THR A 276 0.27 23.48 14.96
N VAL A 277 0.36 22.84 13.80
CA VAL A 277 1.47 23.00 12.85
C VAL A 277 0.94 23.46 11.50
N ARG A 278 1.74 24.23 10.77
CA ARG A 278 1.40 24.73 9.43
C ARG A 278 2.48 24.30 8.45
N ALA A 279 2.08 23.76 7.31
CA ALA A 279 3.00 23.48 6.23
C ALA A 279 3.60 24.78 5.67
N SER A 280 4.93 24.87 5.65
CA SER A 280 5.68 25.99 5.04
C SER A 280 6.39 25.60 3.75
N ARG A 281 6.46 24.29 3.45
CA ARG A 281 7.06 23.68 2.26
C ARG A 281 6.07 22.68 1.68
N GLY A 282 6.27 22.32 0.41
CA GLY A 282 5.48 21.25 -0.23
C GLY A 282 5.64 19.92 0.51
N LYS A 283 4.63 19.05 0.40
CA LYS A 283 4.55 17.76 1.10
C LYS A 283 5.83 16.93 0.94
N TYR A 284 6.35 16.84 -0.28
CA TYR A 284 7.57 16.08 -0.60
C TYR A 284 8.81 16.61 0.13
N ALA A 285 9.10 17.91 0.03
CA ALA A 285 10.26 18.53 0.68
C ALA A 285 10.19 18.51 2.22
N ARG A 286 8.99 18.35 2.79
CA ARG A 286 8.77 18.16 4.23
C ARG A 286 9.04 16.71 4.65
N ALA A 287 8.77 15.75 3.77
CA ALA A 287 8.97 14.33 3.99
C ALA A 287 10.43 13.88 3.85
N GLU A 288 11.23 14.53 2.98
CA GLU A 288 12.65 14.18 2.73
C GLU A 288 13.50 14.00 4.01
N PRO A 289 13.48 14.91 5.01
CA PRO A 289 14.26 14.72 6.22
C PRO A 289 13.81 13.53 7.06
N VAL A 290 12.53 13.18 7.02
CA VAL A 290 11.99 12.01 7.72
C VAL A 290 12.42 10.73 7.00
N ALA A 291 12.36 10.71 5.67
CA ALA A 291 12.86 9.59 4.87
C ALA A 291 14.35 9.34 5.10
N ALA A 292 15.16 10.38 5.31
CA ALA A 292 16.57 10.23 5.67
C ALA A 292 16.77 9.56 7.04
N LEU A 293 15.89 9.81 8.03
CA LEU A 293 15.92 9.12 9.33
C LEU A 293 15.56 7.63 9.16
N ASP A 294 14.59 7.32 8.30
CA ASP A 294 14.26 5.94 7.93
C ASP A 294 15.47 5.25 7.26
N GLU A 295 16.12 5.89 6.29
CA GLU A 295 17.30 5.33 5.61
C GLU A 295 18.47 5.09 6.57
N ALA A 296 18.65 5.99 7.54
CA ALA A 296 19.64 5.85 8.61
C ALA A 296 19.29 4.78 9.67
N GLY A 297 18.12 4.14 9.58
CA GLY A 297 17.68 3.12 10.54
C GLY A 297 17.29 3.69 11.91
N GLN A 298 16.89 4.96 11.96
CA GLN A 298 16.53 5.67 13.20
C GLN A 298 15.01 5.75 13.44
N VAL A 299 14.20 5.29 12.49
CA VAL A 299 12.75 5.22 12.60
C VAL A 299 12.28 3.80 12.32
N HIS A 300 11.42 3.29 13.21
CA HIS A 300 10.93 1.92 13.21
C HIS A 300 9.42 1.85 13.19
N HIS A 301 8.86 0.83 12.54
CA HIS A 301 7.42 0.52 12.60
C HIS A 301 7.17 -0.64 13.55
N ALA A 302 6.22 -0.46 14.46
CA ALA A 302 5.76 -1.48 15.40
C ALA A 302 4.84 -2.48 14.68
N GLY A 303 5.41 -3.56 14.16
CA GLY A 303 4.70 -4.49 13.29
C GLY A 303 4.41 -3.89 11.91
N VAL A 304 3.40 -4.42 11.24
CA VAL A 304 3.03 -4.06 9.86
C VAL A 304 1.94 -2.98 9.87
N LEU A 305 2.23 -1.83 9.25
CA LEU A 305 1.28 -0.73 9.09
C LEU A 305 0.87 -0.61 7.61
N GLY A 306 0.21 -1.65 7.09
CA GLY A 306 0.04 -1.92 5.66
C GLY A 306 -0.35 -0.69 4.81
N MET A 307 -1.50 -0.07 5.10
CA MET A 307 -2.00 1.07 4.33
C MET A 307 -1.09 2.31 4.41
N LEU A 308 -0.51 2.59 5.58
CA LEU A 308 0.48 3.66 5.72
C LEU A 308 1.71 3.37 4.86
N GLU A 309 2.27 2.17 4.96
CA GLU A 309 3.45 1.77 4.20
C GLU A 309 3.17 1.80 2.68
N ASP A 310 1.94 1.45 2.27
CA ASP A 310 1.49 1.55 0.88
C ASP A 310 1.53 2.99 0.38
N GLN A 311 1.00 3.93 1.16
CA GLN A 311 1.09 5.34 0.80
C GLN A 311 2.54 5.82 0.78
N MET A 312 3.38 5.39 1.72
CA MET A 312 4.81 5.76 1.77
C MET A 312 5.56 5.31 0.52
N CYS A 313 5.38 4.05 0.10
CA CYS A 313 6.03 3.50 -1.10
C CYS A 313 5.42 4.00 -2.42
N ALA A 314 4.25 4.63 -2.35
CA ALA A 314 3.60 5.30 -3.47
C ALA A 314 3.84 6.82 -3.51
N PHE A 315 4.57 7.39 -2.55
CA PHE A 315 4.73 8.84 -2.37
C PHE A 315 5.82 9.40 -3.30
N LEU A 316 5.39 10.04 -4.39
CA LEU A 316 6.25 10.47 -5.49
C LEU A 316 6.63 11.96 -5.44
N PRO A 317 7.66 12.39 -6.19
CA PRO A 317 8.01 13.80 -6.37
C PRO A 317 6.79 14.59 -6.85
N GLY A 318 6.44 15.65 -6.11
CA GLY A 318 5.19 16.40 -6.31
C GLY A 318 4.21 16.27 -5.13
N GLY A 319 4.43 15.31 -4.22
CA GLY A 319 3.72 15.25 -2.95
C GLY A 319 2.31 14.64 -3.03
N SER A 320 2.06 13.84 -4.06
CA SER A 320 0.85 13.01 -4.18
C SER A 320 1.22 11.54 -4.25
N THR A 321 0.28 10.66 -3.94
CA THR A 321 0.41 9.25 -4.29
C THR A 321 0.19 9.10 -5.80
N ALA A 322 0.73 8.06 -6.45
CA ALA A 322 0.58 7.97 -7.92
C ALA A 322 -0.86 7.73 -8.44
N ALA A 323 -1.84 7.54 -7.55
CA ALA A 323 -3.27 7.58 -7.90
C ALA A 323 -3.87 9.00 -7.87
N GLY A 324 -3.05 10.04 -7.66
CA GLY A 324 -3.50 11.43 -7.46
C GLY A 324 -4.19 11.66 -6.11
N GLN A 325 -4.16 10.68 -5.20
CA GLN A 325 -4.78 10.78 -3.88
C GLN A 325 -3.88 11.54 -2.90
N SER A 326 -4.51 12.26 -1.97
CA SER A 326 -3.80 12.94 -0.88
C SER A 326 -3.11 11.90 0.02
N PRO A 327 -1.85 12.11 0.40
CA PRO A 327 -1.06 11.18 1.22
C PRO A 327 -1.29 11.44 2.72
N ASP A 328 -2.55 11.41 3.16
CA ASP A 328 -2.97 11.91 4.48
C ASP A 328 -2.30 11.12 5.64
N ARG A 329 -2.11 9.80 5.47
CA ARG A 329 -1.41 8.97 6.48
C ARG A 329 0.09 9.32 6.56
N VAL A 330 0.72 9.54 5.40
CA VAL A 330 2.13 9.93 5.32
C VAL A 330 2.35 11.30 5.91
N ASP A 331 1.46 12.27 5.64
CA ASP A 331 1.56 13.62 6.18
C ASP A 331 1.44 13.61 7.71
N ALA A 332 0.47 12.88 8.26
CA ALA A 332 0.36 12.67 9.70
C ALA A 332 1.63 12.02 10.29
N ARG A 333 2.17 10.96 9.66
CA ARG A 333 3.42 10.31 10.09
C ARG A 333 4.60 11.30 10.08
N VAL A 334 4.75 12.05 9.00
CA VAL A 334 5.83 13.04 8.83
C VAL A 334 5.77 14.08 9.93
N TRP A 335 4.58 14.56 10.31
CA TRP A 335 4.43 15.46 11.45
C TRP A 335 4.80 14.83 12.78
N ALA A 336 4.38 13.58 13.03
CA ALA A 336 4.69 12.87 14.26
C ALA A 336 6.21 12.73 14.45
N ILE A 337 6.91 12.22 13.43
CA ILE A 337 8.36 12.01 13.48
C ILE A 337 9.10 13.34 13.52
N SER A 338 8.65 14.36 12.77
CA SER A 338 9.27 15.69 12.81
C SER A 338 9.17 16.32 14.20
N GLU A 339 8.03 16.22 14.89
CA GLU A 339 7.85 16.75 16.25
C GLU A 339 8.73 16.03 17.29
N LEU A 340 8.96 14.73 17.10
CA LEU A 340 9.75 13.91 18.01
C LEU A 340 11.26 14.09 17.79
N MET A 341 11.71 14.10 16.53
CA MET A 341 13.13 13.94 16.19
C MET A 341 13.78 15.18 15.56
N LEU A 342 13.02 15.98 14.80
CA LEU A 342 13.55 17.13 14.06
C LEU A 342 13.27 18.48 14.75
N GLY A 343 12.32 18.52 15.67
CA GLY A 343 11.88 19.72 16.38
C GLY A 343 12.88 20.28 17.41
N ARG A 344 14.04 19.64 17.62
CA ARG A 344 15.09 20.17 18.51
C ARG A 344 16.01 21.11 17.75
N LYS A 345 15.73 22.41 17.82
CA LYS A 345 16.83 23.35 18.00
C LYS A 345 17.45 23.02 19.35
N THR A 346 18.71 22.63 19.34
CA THR A 346 19.56 22.61 20.52
C THR A 346 19.55 24.02 21.13
N ASP A 347 18.80 24.23 22.20
CA ASP A 347 19.18 25.21 23.21
C ASP A 347 20.42 24.63 23.90
N GLY A 348 21.57 24.76 23.22
CA GLY A 348 22.86 24.61 23.88
C GLY A 348 22.94 25.61 25.03
N PRO A 349 23.64 25.29 26.12
CA PRO A 349 23.71 26.20 27.25
C PRO A 349 24.26 27.55 26.76
N GLN A 350 23.46 28.61 26.90
CA GLN A 350 23.99 29.96 26.82
C GLN A 350 24.86 30.16 28.06
N LEU A 351 26.16 29.91 27.89
CA LEU A 351 27.18 30.42 28.79
C LEU A 351 27.18 31.94 28.62
N TRP A 352 26.81 32.63 29.70
CA TRP A 352 27.03 34.06 29.89
C TRP A 352 28.52 34.34 30.08
#